data_AF-A0A1V9YIB6-F1
#
_entry.id   AF-A0A1V9YIB6-F1
#
_cell.length_a   1.000
_cell.length_b   1.000
_cell.length_c   1.000
_cell.angle_alpha   90.00
_cell.angle_beta   90.00
_cell.angle_gamma   90.00
#
_symmetry.space_group_name_H-M   'P 1'
#
loop_
_entity.id
_entity.type
_entity.pdbx_description
1 polymer ?
#
loop_
_entity_poly.entity_id
_entity_poly.type
_entity_poly.pdbx_seq_one_letter_code
_entity_poly.pdbx_strand_id
1 'polypeptide(L)'
;MTTITTPRASPKLAPNKWLVVLDLETTLGLNVPWYEKEIIEVRAVVICVTSRRRIAEFHEYVRPSTYTAPLDNLCTQLTGVTQADVDHAPEFRRVLQQLVAFYEPYVCGGIVVTVDAWDAATMLPAQCSRLELDVPPFLRRYLTLRDVFADAHGSRPADVPAMLYHIGMPLESYYTTGIDYGRVLADIVLHLLSEKCIFETESQRKYRVYLEAKTAAKPN
;
A
#
# COMPACT_ATOMS: atom_id res chain seq x y z
N MET A 1 -22.19 38.27 19.86
CA MET A 1 -21.81 36.85 19.96
C MET A 1 -21.49 36.34 18.56
N THR A 2 -20.22 36.38 18.16
CA THR A 2 -19.74 35.83 16.89
C THR A 2 -19.56 34.32 17.07
N THR A 3 -20.49 33.54 16.54
CA THR A 3 -20.32 32.09 16.41
C THR A 3 -19.14 31.83 15.48
N ILE A 4 -17.99 31.46 16.06
CA ILE A 4 -16.84 30.95 15.30
C ILE A 4 -17.24 29.57 14.79
N THR A 5 -17.82 29.51 13.60
CA THR A 5 -18.08 28.27 12.88
C THR A 5 -16.73 27.62 12.60
N THR A 6 -16.46 26.46 13.21
CA THR A 6 -15.29 25.65 12.85
C THR A 6 -15.37 25.32 11.35
N PRO A 7 -14.33 25.60 10.55
CA PRO A 7 -14.33 25.22 9.15
C PRO A 7 -14.56 23.72 9.05
N ARG A 8 -15.54 23.30 8.24
CA ARG A 8 -15.80 21.88 7.98
C ARG A 8 -14.50 21.28 7.40
N ALA A 9 -13.90 20.33 8.11
CA ALA A 9 -12.66 19.70 7.68
C ALA A 9 -12.83 19.13 6.26
N SER A 10 -11.83 19.35 5.40
CA SER A 10 -11.78 18.66 4.11
C SER A 10 -11.83 17.14 4.36
N PRO A 11 -12.57 16.36 3.55
CA PRO A 11 -12.60 14.90 3.68
C PRO A 11 -11.21 14.25 3.65
N LYS A 12 -10.21 14.90 3.03
CA LYS A 12 -8.81 14.44 2.98
C LYS A 12 -8.06 14.61 4.31
N LEU A 13 -8.56 15.44 5.22
CA LEU A 13 -7.98 15.68 6.55
C LEU A 13 -8.65 14.85 7.66
N ALA A 14 -9.76 14.18 7.35
CA ALA A 14 -10.41 13.29 8.29
C ALA A 14 -9.53 12.04 8.56
N PRO A 15 -9.64 11.40 9.74
CA PRO A 15 -8.97 10.14 10.03
C PRO A 15 -9.32 9.06 9.00
N ASN A 16 -8.34 8.23 8.66
CA ASN A 16 -8.54 7.12 7.73
C ASN A 16 -9.39 6.02 8.41
N LYS A 17 -10.45 5.58 7.72
CA LYS A 17 -11.33 4.47 8.11
C LYS A 17 -10.83 3.14 7.57
N TRP A 18 -10.19 3.20 6.39
CA TRP A 18 -9.70 2.04 5.67
C TRP A 18 -8.21 2.22 5.39
N LEU A 19 -7.43 1.19 5.67
CA LEU A 19 -6.05 1.07 5.21
C LEU A 19 -6.06 0.01 4.13
N VAL A 20 -5.57 0.33 2.93
CA VAL A 20 -5.48 -0.65 1.86
C VAL A 20 -4.02 -0.94 1.59
N VAL A 21 -3.56 -2.07 2.12
CA VAL A 21 -2.20 -2.55 1.96
C VAL A 21 -2.03 -3.00 0.52
N LEU A 22 -1.20 -2.32 -0.25
CA LEU A 22 -0.91 -2.60 -1.66
C LEU A 22 0.53 -3.09 -1.78
N ASP A 23 0.71 -4.13 -2.57
CA ASP A 23 2.02 -4.71 -2.89
C ASP A 23 2.00 -5.14 -4.36
N LEU A 24 3.08 -4.82 -5.08
CA LEU A 24 3.21 -5.06 -6.51
C LEU A 24 4.47 -5.85 -6.80
N GLU A 25 4.33 -7.03 -7.41
CA GLU A 25 5.49 -7.74 -7.95
C GLU A 25 5.76 -7.29 -9.37
N THR A 26 7.04 -7.31 -9.73
CA THR A 26 7.50 -6.85 -11.04
C THR A 26 8.43 -7.84 -11.68
N THR A 27 8.59 -7.77 -13.00
CA THR A 27 9.62 -8.53 -13.70
C THR A 27 11.01 -8.22 -13.12
N LEU A 28 11.74 -9.27 -12.76
CA LEU A 28 13.11 -9.20 -12.26
C LEU A 28 14.09 -9.83 -13.26
N GLY A 29 15.35 -9.45 -13.12
CA GLY A 29 16.45 -9.93 -13.94
C GLY A 29 17.67 -9.05 -13.71
N LEU A 30 18.86 -9.65 -13.62
CA LEU A 30 20.11 -8.94 -13.29
C LEU A 30 20.42 -7.78 -14.25
N ASN A 31 19.92 -7.86 -15.49
CA ASN A 31 20.14 -6.87 -16.54
C ASN A 31 18.87 -6.10 -16.95
N VAL A 32 17.76 -6.24 -16.21
CA VAL A 32 16.50 -5.52 -16.54
C VAL A 32 16.50 -4.19 -15.78
N PRO A 33 16.72 -3.04 -16.46
CA PRO A 33 16.67 -1.75 -15.81
C PRO A 33 15.27 -1.47 -15.23
N TRP A 34 15.20 -0.66 -14.19
CA TRP A 34 13.94 -0.42 -13.49
C TRP A 34 12.81 0.09 -14.39
N TYR A 35 13.13 0.89 -15.41
CA TYR A 35 12.16 1.48 -16.34
C TYR A 35 11.66 0.49 -17.40
N GLU A 36 12.24 -0.71 -17.49
CA GLU A 36 11.73 -1.81 -18.33
C GLU A 36 10.93 -2.82 -17.53
N LYS A 37 10.90 -2.69 -16.19
CA LYS A 37 10.12 -3.58 -15.34
C LYS A 37 8.63 -3.41 -15.62
N GLU A 38 7.94 -4.54 -15.60
CA GLU A 38 6.48 -4.62 -15.73
C GLU A 38 5.87 -5.27 -14.50
N ILE A 39 4.71 -4.77 -14.08
CA ILE A 39 3.95 -5.38 -12.98
C ILE A 39 3.45 -6.75 -13.43
N ILE A 40 3.70 -7.79 -12.62
CA ILE A 40 3.31 -9.20 -12.86
C ILE A 40 2.35 -9.74 -11.81
N GLU A 41 2.18 -9.04 -10.70
CA GLU A 41 1.23 -9.41 -9.66
C GLU A 41 0.75 -8.17 -8.90
N VAL A 42 -0.52 -8.15 -8.53
CA VAL A 42 -1.14 -7.10 -7.73
C VAL A 42 -1.82 -7.74 -6.55
N ARG A 43 -1.42 -7.34 -5.33
CA ARG A 43 -2.02 -7.78 -4.08
C ARG A 43 -2.57 -6.57 -3.34
N ALA A 44 -3.80 -6.66 -2.86
CA ALA A 44 -4.38 -5.63 -2.01
C ALA A 44 -5.17 -6.24 -0.84
N VAL A 45 -4.94 -5.75 0.37
CA VAL A 45 -5.69 -6.18 1.57
C VAL A 45 -6.27 -4.96 2.28
N VAL A 46 -7.58 -4.95 2.47
CA VAL A 46 -8.28 -3.84 3.13
C VAL A 46 -8.44 -4.14 4.61
N ILE A 47 -8.01 -3.20 5.45
CA ILE A 47 -8.16 -3.24 6.90
C ILE A 47 -9.15 -2.14 7.33
N CYS A 48 -10.13 -2.53 8.13
CA CYS A 48 -10.98 -1.60 8.87
C CYS A 48 -10.25 -1.13 10.13
N VAL A 49 -9.98 0.17 10.23
CA VAL A 49 -9.27 0.76 11.37
C VAL A 49 -10.06 0.58 12.67
N THR A 50 -11.38 0.73 12.62
CA THR A 50 -12.25 0.63 13.81
C THR A 50 -12.32 -0.80 14.34
N SER A 51 -12.58 -1.78 13.47
CA SER A 51 -12.72 -3.18 13.91
C SER A 51 -11.37 -3.91 14.02
N ARG A 52 -10.27 -3.34 13.50
CA ARG A 52 -8.95 -3.96 13.41
C ARG A 52 -9.00 -5.35 12.78
N ARG A 53 -9.67 -5.45 11.63
CA ARG A 53 -9.76 -6.69 10.86
C ARG A 53 -9.48 -6.43 9.39
N ARG A 54 -8.90 -7.43 8.73
CA ARG A 54 -8.98 -7.58 7.27
C ARG A 54 -10.46 -7.76 6.89
N ILE A 55 -10.92 -7.04 5.87
CA ILE A 55 -12.34 -7.04 5.45
C ILE A 55 -12.53 -7.35 3.97
N ALA A 56 -11.49 -7.21 3.16
CA ALA A 56 -11.52 -7.57 1.74
C ALA A 56 -10.10 -7.79 1.24
N GLU A 57 -9.98 -8.59 0.19
CA GLU A 57 -8.71 -8.96 -0.45
C GLU A 57 -8.88 -8.92 -1.97
N PHE A 58 -7.83 -8.52 -2.67
CA PHE A 58 -7.70 -8.53 -4.12
C PHE A 58 -6.37 -9.15 -4.49
N HIS A 59 -6.38 -10.06 -5.45
CA HIS A 59 -5.19 -10.73 -5.94
C HIS A 59 -5.37 -11.06 -7.41
N GLU A 60 -4.48 -10.55 -8.25
CA GLU A 60 -4.45 -10.85 -9.67
C GLU A 60 -3.01 -10.92 -10.15
N TYR A 61 -2.70 -11.94 -10.95
CA TYR A 61 -1.50 -11.94 -11.78
C TYR A 61 -1.70 -11.03 -12.99
N VAL A 62 -0.60 -10.56 -13.57
CA VAL A 62 -0.60 -9.65 -14.71
C VAL A 62 0.30 -10.19 -15.80
N ARG A 63 -0.23 -10.27 -17.01
CA ARG A 63 0.58 -10.61 -18.19
C ARG A 63 1.40 -9.39 -18.64
N PRO A 64 2.74 -9.47 -18.67
CA PRO A 64 3.58 -8.42 -19.25
C PRO A 64 3.25 -8.15 -20.71
N SER A 65 3.40 -6.90 -21.15
CA SER A 65 3.07 -6.46 -22.50
C SER A 65 4.28 -6.31 -23.42
N THR A 66 5.45 -5.99 -22.85
CA THR A 66 6.69 -5.73 -23.58
C THR A 66 7.77 -6.78 -23.31
N TYR A 67 7.69 -7.44 -22.16
CA TYR A 67 8.55 -8.55 -21.78
C TYR A 67 8.14 -9.80 -22.58
N THR A 68 8.94 -10.13 -23.61
CA THR A 68 8.64 -11.22 -24.57
C THR A 68 9.41 -12.51 -24.30
N ALA A 69 10.34 -12.49 -23.35
CA ALA A 69 11.04 -13.68 -22.89
C ALA A 69 10.29 -14.34 -21.72
N PRO A 70 10.53 -15.64 -21.46
CA PRO A 70 10.10 -16.25 -20.20
C PRO A 70 10.66 -15.49 -18.99
N LEU A 71 9.92 -15.47 -17.88
CA LEU A 71 10.36 -14.92 -16.61
C LEU A 71 11.70 -15.55 -16.20
N ASP A 72 12.63 -14.70 -15.78
CA ASP A 72 13.92 -15.15 -15.25
C ASP A 72 13.70 -16.03 -14.01
N ASN A 73 14.49 -17.10 -13.86
CA ASN A 73 14.42 -17.99 -12.69
C ASN A 73 14.58 -17.22 -11.37
N LEU A 74 15.40 -16.16 -11.34
CA LEU A 74 15.56 -15.29 -10.19
C LEU A 74 14.26 -14.54 -9.87
N CYS A 75 13.49 -14.15 -10.90
CA CYS A 75 12.18 -13.55 -10.71
C CYS A 75 11.25 -14.51 -9.98
N THR A 76 11.10 -15.73 -10.48
CA THR A 76 10.26 -16.75 -9.82
C THR A 76 10.74 -17.08 -8.41
N GLN A 77 12.05 -17.14 -8.15
CA GLN A 77 12.59 -17.41 -6.81
C GLN A 77 12.29 -16.29 -5.81
N LEU A 78 12.29 -15.03 -6.24
CA LEU A 78 12.10 -13.89 -5.35
C LEU A 78 10.63 -13.52 -5.16
N THR A 79 9.80 -13.67 -6.19
CA THR A 79 8.40 -13.25 -6.16
C THR A 79 7.43 -14.42 -5.94
N GLY A 80 7.87 -15.65 -6.23
CA GLY A 80 7.01 -16.83 -6.29
C GLY A 80 6.14 -16.92 -7.55
N VAL A 81 6.19 -15.92 -8.44
CA VAL A 81 5.40 -15.89 -9.68
C VAL A 81 6.02 -16.81 -10.72
N THR A 82 5.23 -17.75 -11.23
CA THR A 82 5.65 -18.68 -12.27
C THR A 82 5.27 -18.18 -13.67
N GLN A 83 5.89 -18.76 -14.70
CA GLN A 83 5.52 -18.46 -16.08
C GLN A 83 4.04 -18.79 -16.37
N ALA A 84 3.54 -19.88 -15.80
CA ALA A 84 2.15 -20.31 -15.99
C ALA A 84 1.16 -19.29 -15.39
N ASP A 85 1.53 -18.63 -14.29
CA ASP A 85 0.70 -17.60 -13.65
C ASP A 85 0.51 -16.40 -14.58
N VAL A 86 1.57 -15.96 -15.27
CA VAL A 86 1.52 -14.77 -16.16
C VAL A 86 1.04 -15.09 -17.57
N ASP A 87 1.24 -16.30 -18.08
CA ASP A 87 0.81 -16.70 -19.43
C ASP A 87 -0.71 -16.59 -19.61
N HIS A 88 -1.46 -16.96 -18.58
CA HIS A 88 -2.92 -16.96 -18.56
C HIS A 88 -3.52 -15.71 -17.90
N ALA A 89 -2.67 -14.82 -17.38
CA ALA A 89 -3.12 -13.63 -16.69
C ALA A 89 -3.77 -12.60 -17.64
N PRO A 90 -4.70 -11.79 -17.13
CA PRO A 90 -5.15 -10.59 -17.81
C PRO A 90 -4.02 -9.56 -17.98
N GLU A 91 -4.16 -8.68 -18.98
CA GLU A 91 -3.25 -7.55 -19.18
C GLU A 91 -3.43 -6.50 -18.08
N PHE A 92 -2.38 -5.72 -17.81
CA PHE A 92 -2.38 -4.72 -16.74
C PHE A 92 -3.55 -3.73 -16.82
N ARG A 93 -3.97 -3.30 -18.02
CA ARG A 93 -5.12 -2.40 -18.20
C ARG A 93 -6.39 -2.99 -17.57
N ARG A 94 -6.62 -4.29 -17.74
CA ARG A 94 -7.78 -5.00 -17.19
C ARG A 94 -7.67 -5.14 -15.67
N VAL A 95 -6.49 -5.50 -15.18
CA VAL A 95 -6.22 -5.64 -13.74
C VAL A 95 -6.37 -4.30 -13.02
N LEU A 96 -5.87 -3.20 -13.59
CA LEU A 96 -6.03 -1.86 -13.04
C LEU A 96 -7.52 -1.47 -12.94
N GLN A 97 -8.34 -1.80 -13.94
CA GLN A 97 -9.79 -1.57 -13.86
C GLN A 97 -10.45 -2.37 -12.75
N GLN A 98 -10.07 -3.64 -12.59
CA GLN A 98 -10.57 -4.49 -11.51
C GLN A 98 -10.14 -3.97 -10.13
N LEU A 99 -8.88 -3.54 -10.01
CA LEU A 99 -8.33 -2.91 -8.81
C LEU A 99 -9.13 -1.64 -8.47
N VAL A 100 -9.36 -0.75 -9.44
CA VAL A 100 -10.17 0.46 -9.21
C VAL A 100 -11.59 0.12 -8.72
N ALA A 101 -12.23 -0.87 -9.32
CA ALA A 101 -13.55 -1.33 -8.88
C ALA A 101 -13.52 -1.92 -7.46
N PHE A 102 -12.48 -2.68 -7.12
CA PHE A 102 -12.27 -3.21 -5.77
C PHE A 102 -12.08 -2.10 -4.72
N TYR A 103 -11.40 -1.01 -5.08
CA TYR A 103 -11.15 0.11 -4.17
C TYR A 103 -12.34 1.07 -4.02
N GLU A 104 -13.29 1.08 -4.96
CA GLU A 104 -14.41 2.04 -5.02
C GLU A 104 -15.14 2.23 -3.68
N PRO A 105 -15.49 1.15 -2.92
CA PRO A 105 -16.14 1.29 -1.62
C PRO A 105 -15.29 1.97 -0.54
N TYR A 106 -13.97 2.00 -0.72
CA TYR A 106 -13.00 2.44 0.28
C TYR A 106 -12.38 3.80 -0.04
N VAL A 107 -12.63 4.38 -1.22
CA VAL A 107 -12.05 5.67 -1.62
C VAL A 107 -12.39 6.77 -0.60
N CYS A 108 -13.62 6.78 -0.07
CA CYS A 108 -14.01 7.74 0.96
C CYS A 108 -13.47 7.33 2.33
N GLY A 109 -12.41 8.00 2.77
CA GLY A 109 -11.76 7.72 4.05
C GLY A 109 -10.75 6.57 4.00
N GLY A 110 -10.38 6.09 2.80
CA GLY A 110 -9.29 5.16 2.63
C GLY A 110 -7.95 5.82 2.37
N ILE A 111 -6.87 5.09 2.65
CA ILE A 111 -5.52 5.43 2.21
C ILE A 111 -4.77 4.16 1.83
N VAL A 112 -3.96 4.24 0.78
CA VAL A 112 -3.05 3.16 0.38
C VAL A 112 -1.89 3.09 1.37
N VAL A 113 -1.45 1.88 1.70
CA VAL A 113 -0.26 1.61 2.50
C VAL A 113 0.62 0.65 1.72
N THR A 114 1.87 1.00 1.47
CA THR A 114 2.87 0.15 0.81
C THR A 114 4.03 -0.10 1.76
N VAL A 115 4.93 -1.05 1.46
CA VAL A 115 6.14 -1.24 2.29
C VAL A 115 7.01 0.02 2.22
N ASP A 116 7.30 0.46 1.00
CA ASP A 116 8.03 1.69 0.69
C ASP A 116 7.42 2.43 -0.51
N ALA A 117 8.12 3.42 -1.07
CA ALA A 117 7.59 4.23 -2.17
C ALA A 117 7.63 3.52 -3.54
N TRP A 118 8.29 2.37 -3.67
CA TRP A 118 8.51 1.70 -4.95
C TRP A 118 7.21 1.39 -5.69
N ASP A 119 6.24 0.78 -5.03
CA ASP A 119 4.98 0.37 -5.66
C ASP A 119 4.17 1.57 -6.16
N ALA A 120 3.91 2.52 -5.27
CA ALA A 120 2.98 3.62 -5.52
C ALA A 120 3.61 4.80 -6.26
N ALA A 121 4.91 5.06 -6.09
CA ALA A 121 5.58 6.22 -6.67
C ALA A 121 6.47 5.89 -7.88
N THR A 122 6.90 4.63 -8.03
CA THR A 122 7.76 4.21 -9.14
C THR A 122 7.02 3.29 -10.10
N MET A 123 6.63 2.10 -9.65
CA MET A 123 6.17 1.04 -10.55
C MET A 123 4.78 1.27 -11.11
N LEU A 124 3.81 1.64 -10.29
CA LEU A 124 2.46 1.94 -10.77
C LEU A 124 2.45 3.12 -11.76
N PRO A 125 3.10 4.27 -11.49
CA PRO A 125 3.21 5.35 -12.47
C PRO A 125 3.95 4.95 -13.74
N ALA A 126 5.04 4.19 -13.64
CA ALA A 126 5.79 3.73 -14.80
C ALA A 126 4.96 2.80 -15.71
N GLN A 127 4.28 1.81 -15.13
CA GLN A 127 3.42 0.90 -15.88
C GLN A 127 2.23 1.63 -16.52
N CYS A 128 1.61 2.57 -15.79
CA CYS A 128 0.54 3.39 -16.33
C CYS A 128 1.03 4.25 -17.50
N SER A 129 2.17 4.94 -17.35
CA SER A 129 2.77 5.76 -18.39
C SER A 129 3.06 4.97 -19.67
N ARG A 130 3.64 3.77 -19.53
CA ARG A 130 3.94 2.86 -20.66
C ARG A 130 2.71 2.50 -21.48
N LEU A 131 1.55 2.41 -20.83
CA LEU A 131 0.28 2.00 -21.44
C LEU A 131 -0.65 3.17 -21.74
N GLU A 132 -0.17 4.41 -21.62
CA GLU A 132 -0.95 5.64 -21.79
C GLU A 132 -2.21 5.65 -20.90
N LEU A 133 -2.03 5.26 -19.64
CA LEU A 133 -3.05 5.21 -18.61
C LEU A 133 -2.80 6.31 -17.56
N ASP A 134 -3.88 6.87 -17.04
CA ASP A 134 -3.81 7.71 -15.85
C ASP A 134 -3.68 6.85 -14.59
N VAL A 135 -2.77 7.23 -13.69
CA VAL A 135 -2.76 6.68 -12.33
C VAL A 135 -4.03 7.14 -11.60
N PRO A 136 -4.90 6.24 -11.10
CA PRO A 136 -6.09 6.62 -10.37
C PRO A 136 -5.77 7.54 -9.18
N PRO A 137 -6.49 8.68 -8.99
CA PRO A 137 -6.13 9.66 -7.97
C PRO A 137 -6.00 9.12 -6.54
N PHE A 138 -6.77 8.09 -6.18
CA PHE A 138 -6.71 7.47 -4.85
C PHE A 138 -5.42 6.66 -4.63
N LEU A 139 -4.82 6.12 -5.70
CA LEU A 139 -3.53 5.40 -5.64
C LEU A 139 -2.32 6.35 -5.56
N ARG A 140 -2.51 7.64 -5.87
CA ARG A 140 -1.45 8.66 -5.77
C ARG A 140 -1.19 9.12 -4.33
N ARG A 141 -2.07 8.77 -3.38
CA ARG A 141 -1.94 9.12 -1.96
C ARG A 141 -1.74 7.86 -1.14
N TYR A 142 -0.53 7.70 -0.62
CA TYR A 142 -0.12 6.52 0.12
C TYR A 142 0.64 6.90 1.39
N LEU A 143 0.78 5.92 2.28
CA LEU A 143 1.73 5.89 3.39
C LEU A 143 2.69 4.74 3.14
N THR A 144 3.89 4.81 3.70
CA THR A 144 4.81 3.67 3.71
C THR A 144 4.89 3.07 5.11
N LEU A 145 4.96 1.74 5.21
CA LEU A 145 5.19 1.08 6.49
C LEU A 145 6.51 1.54 7.11
N ARG A 146 7.54 1.75 6.28
CA ARG A 146 8.84 2.27 6.74
C ARG A 146 8.71 3.63 7.44
N ASP A 147 7.89 4.53 6.94
CA ASP A 147 7.65 5.83 7.58
C ASP A 147 6.78 5.71 8.84
N VAL A 148 5.75 4.86 8.81
CA VAL A 148 4.92 4.61 10.00
C VAL A 148 5.76 4.00 11.13
N PHE A 149 6.66 3.06 10.82
CA PHE A 149 7.62 2.50 11.77
C PHE A 149 8.57 3.57 12.32
N ALA A 150 9.11 4.43 11.45
CA ALA A 150 10.00 5.50 11.87
C ALA A 150 9.29 6.46 12.84
N ASP A 151 8.05 6.83 12.55
CA ASP A 151 7.23 7.69 13.39
C ASP A 151 6.85 7.03 14.73
N ALA A 152 6.62 5.71 14.74
CA ALA A 152 6.18 4.98 15.92
C ALA A 152 7.33 4.54 16.85
N HIS A 153 8.45 4.11 16.27
CA HIS A 153 9.54 3.44 16.99
C HIS A 153 10.88 4.20 16.91
N GLY A 154 10.91 5.35 16.23
CA GLY A 154 12.12 6.18 16.08
C GLY A 154 13.19 5.59 15.17
N SER A 155 12.90 4.48 14.47
CA SER A 155 13.82 3.85 13.53
C SER A 155 13.10 3.40 12.27
N ARG A 156 13.72 3.67 11.11
CA ARG A 156 13.19 3.25 9.81
C ARG A 156 13.76 1.87 9.45
N PRO A 157 12.96 0.80 9.41
CA PRO A 157 13.44 -0.52 9.03
C PRO A 157 13.96 -0.53 7.59
N ALA A 158 14.91 -1.43 7.31
CA ALA A 158 15.49 -1.58 5.99
C ALA A 158 14.48 -2.21 5.01
N ASP A 159 13.80 -3.27 5.46
CA ASP A 159 12.93 -4.14 4.67
C ASP A 159 11.87 -4.83 5.57
N VAL A 160 11.07 -5.71 4.99
CA VAL A 160 10.03 -6.48 5.69
C VAL A 160 10.62 -7.45 6.74
N PRO A 161 11.70 -8.20 6.48
CA PRO A 161 12.36 -9.00 7.52
C PRO A 161 12.75 -8.18 8.76
N ALA A 162 13.30 -6.97 8.58
CA ALA A 162 13.62 -6.08 9.70
C ALA A 162 12.36 -5.65 10.48
N MET A 163 11.24 -5.40 9.79
CA MET A 163 9.95 -5.12 10.44
C MET A 163 9.46 -6.30 11.28
N LEU A 164 9.43 -7.50 10.68
CA LEU A 164 8.98 -8.74 11.33
C LEU A 164 9.82 -9.04 12.58
N TYR A 165 11.14 -8.92 12.48
CA TYR A 165 12.04 -9.06 13.62
C TYR A 165 11.73 -8.05 14.74
N HIS A 166 11.52 -6.78 14.38
CA HIS A 166 11.24 -5.71 15.34
C HIS A 166 9.96 -5.99 16.16
N ILE A 167 8.90 -6.46 15.51
CA ILE A 167 7.60 -6.71 16.14
C ILE A 167 7.41 -8.14 16.66
N GLY A 168 8.45 -8.97 16.58
CA GLY A 168 8.44 -10.36 17.07
C GLY A 168 7.55 -11.31 16.27
N MET A 169 7.33 -11.05 14.97
CA MET A 169 6.63 -11.95 14.06
C MET A 169 7.60 -12.95 13.41
N PRO A 170 7.15 -14.17 13.03
CA PRO A 170 8.01 -15.18 12.41
C PRO A 170 8.64 -14.67 11.11
N LEU A 171 9.97 -14.76 10.99
CA LEU A 171 10.69 -14.36 9.78
C LEU A 171 10.31 -15.23 8.57
N GLU A 172 9.94 -16.48 8.81
CA GLU A 172 9.53 -17.43 7.79
C GLU A 172 8.29 -16.96 7.02
N SER A 173 7.46 -16.11 7.63
CA SER A 173 6.29 -15.52 6.97
C SER A 173 6.66 -14.64 5.78
N TYR A 174 7.87 -14.09 5.74
CA TYR A 174 8.38 -13.35 4.59
C TYR A 174 8.47 -14.18 3.32
N TYR A 175 8.67 -15.50 3.43
CA TYR A 175 8.80 -16.40 2.28
C TYR A 175 7.45 -16.95 1.79
N THR A 176 6.33 -16.45 2.30
CA THR A 176 5.01 -16.73 1.72
C THR A 176 4.86 -16.03 0.38
N THR A 177 3.99 -16.54 -0.48
CA THR A 177 3.77 -16.02 -1.83
C THR A 177 2.28 -15.76 -2.08
N GLY A 178 1.97 -15.10 -3.19
CA GLY A 178 0.57 -14.85 -3.54
C GLY A 178 -0.13 -13.92 -2.55
N ILE A 179 -1.44 -14.06 -2.41
CA ILE A 179 -2.23 -13.27 -1.45
C ILE A 179 -1.81 -13.46 0.02
N ASP A 180 -1.20 -14.60 0.35
CA ASP A 180 -0.73 -14.86 1.72
C ASP A 180 0.39 -13.90 2.13
N TYR A 181 1.27 -13.50 1.20
CA TYR A 181 2.25 -12.45 1.47
C TYR A 181 1.58 -11.10 1.76
N GLY A 182 0.53 -10.76 0.99
CA GLY A 182 -0.29 -9.57 1.26
C GLY A 182 -0.94 -9.58 2.65
N ARG A 183 -1.34 -10.77 3.13
CA ARG A 183 -1.86 -10.96 4.50
C ARG A 183 -0.78 -10.74 5.56
N VAL A 184 0.47 -11.15 5.31
CA VAL A 184 1.61 -10.87 6.21
C VAL A 184 1.82 -9.36 6.35
N LEU A 185 1.83 -8.61 5.25
CA LEU A 185 1.93 -7.15 5.30
C LEU A 185 0.75 -6.50 6.03
N ALA A 186 -0.46 -7.04 5.84
CA ALA A 186 -1.64 -6.61 6.58
C ALA A 186 -1.53 -6.91 8.09
N ASP A 187 -0.90 -8.02 8.47
CA ASP A 187 -0.69 -8.40 9.87
C ASP A 187 0.34 -7.48 10.55
N ILE A 188 1.36 -7.01 9.83
CA ILE A 188 2.25 -5.92 10.29
C ILE A 188 1.43 -4.66 10.58
N VAL A 189 0.51 -4.26 9.68
CA VAL A 189 -0.36 -3.10 9.90
C VAL A 189 -1.26 -3.29 11.12
N LEU A 190 -1.86 -4.47 11.28
CA LEU A 190 -2.70 -4.79 12.44
C LEU A 190 -1.90 -4.74 13.76
N HIS A 191 -0.65 -5.21 13.75
CA HIS A 191 0.24 -5.09 14.89
C HIS A 191 0.46 -3.63 15.28
N LEU A 192 0.85 -2.77 14.33
CA LEU A 192 1.05 -1.34 14.57
C LEU A 192 -0.23 -0.64 15.07
N LEU A 193 -1.40 -0.99 14.51
CA LEU A 193 -2.68 -0.50 15.02
C LEU A 193 -2.95 -0.94 16.47
N SER A 194 -2.50 -2.13 16.85
CA SER A 194 -2.64 -2.65 18.22
C SER A 194 -1.80 -1.84 19.23
N GLU A 195 -0.64 -1.36 18.79
CA GLU A 195 0.25 -0.44 19.52
C GLU A 195 -0.23 1.01 19.52
N LYS A 196 -1.39 1.28 18.90
CA LYS A 196 -2.00 2.62 18.76
C LYS A 196 -1.22 3.55 17.83
N CYS A 197 -0.41 3.01 16.92
CA CYS A 197 0.19 3.79 15.84
C CYS A 197 -0.90 4.41 14.96
N ILE A 198 -0.68 5.67 14.56
CA ILE A 198 -1.64 6.43 13.75
C ILE A 198 -1.17 6.39 12.30
N PHE A 199 -2.00 5.85 11.41
CA PHE A 199 -1.78 5.87 9.97
C PHE A 199 -2.37 7.15 9.39
N GLU A 200 -1.57 8.21 9.35
CA GLU A 200 -1.96 9.52 8.84
C GLU A 200 -0.89 10.15 7.96
N THR A 201 -1.32 10.88 6.94
CA THR A 201 -0.43 11.73 6.13
C THR A 201 0.10 12.89 6.97
N GLU A 202 1.20 13.50 6.54
CA GLU A 202 1.73 14.72 7.17
C GLU A 202 0.67 15.83 7.28
N SER A 203 -0.19 15.99 6.26
CA SER A 203 -1.28 16.96 6.28
C SER A 203 -2.34 16.64 7.34
N GLN A 204 -2.72 15.36 7.48
CA GLN A 204 -3.64 14.90 8.53
C GLN A 204 -3.03 15.12 9.92
N ARG A 205 -1.75 14.77 10.10
CA ARG A 205 -0.99 14.99 11.35
C ARG A 205 -0.98 16.47 11.77
N LYS A 206 -0.59 17.36 10.86
CA LYS A 206 -0.59 18.82 11.09
C LYS A 206 -1.96 19.33 11.49
N TYR A 207 -3.02 18.84 10.83
CA TYR A 207 -4.39 19.24 11.13
C TYR A 207 -4.85 18.72 12.50
N ARG A 208 -4.54 17.48 12.86
CA ARG A 208 -4.84 16.89 14.17
C ARG A 208 -4.18 17.69 15.30
N VAL A 209 -2.88 17.98 15.18
CA VAL A 209 -2.13 18.79 16.17
C VAL A 209 -2.73 20.19 16.31
N TYR A 210 -3.13 20.82 15.20
CA TYR A 210 -3.84 22.10 15.23
C TYR A 210 -5.15 22.02 16.03
N LEU A 211 -5.94 20.96 15.85
CA LEU A 211 -7.20 20.77 16.58
C LEU A 211 -6.97 20.52 18.08
N GLU A 212 -5.94 19.74 18.44
CA GLU A 212 -5.54 19.50 19.84
C GLU A 212 -5.18 20.81 20.54
N ALA A 213 -4.31 21.63 19.92
CA ALA A 213 -3.92 22.94 20.46
C ALA A 213 -5.11 23.89 20.63
N LYS A 214 -6.02 23.93 19.65
CA LYS A 214 -7.22 24.77 19.70
C LYS A 214 -8.21 24.33 20.79
N THR A 215 -8.30 23.03 21.05
CA THR A 215 -9.17 22.47 22.09
C THR A 215 -8.61 22.78 23.47
N ALA A 216 -7.30 22.65 23.66
CA ALA A 216 -6.61 23.02 24.89
C ALA A 216 -6.68 24.53 25.21
N ALA A 217 -6.78 25.38 24.19
CA ALA A 217 -6.83 26.84 24.33
C ALA A 217 -8.24 27.41 24.62
N LYS A 218 -9.31 26.60 24.69
CA LYS A 218 -10.63 27.08 25.10
C LYS A 218 -10.73 27.04 26.64
N PRO A 219 -10.81 28.20 27.33
CA PRO A 219 -11.12 28.21 28.75
C PRO A 219 -12.55 27.69 28.97
N ASN A 220 -12.76 26.94 30.05
CA ASN A 220 -14.07 26.52 30.54
C ASN A 220 -15.01 27.71 30.77
#